data_AF-A0A8T2PAJ5-F1
#
_entry.id   AF-A0A8T2PAJ5-F1
#
_cell.length_a   1.000
_cell.length_b   1.000
_cell.length_c   1.000
_cell.angle_alpha   90.00
_cell.angle_beta   90.00
_cell.angle_gamma   90.00
#
_symmetry.space_group_name_H-M   'P 1'
#
loop_
_entity.id
_entity.type
_entity.pdbx_description
1 polymer ?
#
loop_
_entity_poly.entity_id
_entity_poly.type
_entity_poly.pdbx_seq_one_letter_code
_entity_poly.pdbx_strand_id
1 'polypeptide(L)'
;MSLTGACPQLLHRAHVIANHCVERPSTTEERFALLAEWYDPTAALLRRFQLLFYPRDGSVEMFDVKNQRTFLRRTKYEELNQEDLFVGNRVNIFSRQLSLIGYGDQYTASKLGSKKERKQAADFYSEHQSKSFFNNLMQFVTSGPVIAMEVMGDEAVSIWRKILGPTDSESARKDAPNSLRAQFGTDGTKNAAHGSKGGESSLISSPGFEGLRSSKQRENIMLCHFLALVVFEL
;
A
#
# COMPACT_ATOMS: atom_id res chain seq x y z
N MET A 1 -28.25 -26.26 -49.70
CA MET A 1 -28.86 -26.29 -48.35
C MET A 1 -27.84 -25.63 -47.42
N SER A 2 -27.71 -24.30 -47.32
CA SER A 2 -28.75 -23.31 -46.93
C SER A 2 -29.51 -23.79 -45.68
N LEU A 3 -29.62 -23.07 -44.55
CA LEU A 3 -29.45 -21.65 -44.23
C LEU A 3 -29.50 -21.46 -42.68
N THR A 4 -28.89 -20.36 -42.21
CA THR A 4 -29.37 -19.46 -41.11
C THR A 4 -29.33 -19.94 -39.65
N GLY A 5 -29.02 -19.11 -38.65
CA GLY A 5 -28.78 -17.66 -38.60
C GLY A 5 -29.16 -17.14 -37.21
N ALA A 6 -28.30 -16.32 -36.60
CA ALA A 6 -28.54 -15.35 -35.50
C ALA A 6 -27.17 -15.02 -34.87
N CYS A 7 -26.77 -13.81 -34.49
CA CYS A 7 -27.24 -12.43 -34.66
C CYS A 7 -26.03 -11.55 -34.20
N PRO A 8 -25.51 -10.58 -34.98
CA PRO A 8 -24.28 -9.86 -34.64
C PRO A 8 -24.51 -8.64 -33.72
N GLN A 9 -25.26 -8.79 -32.61
CA GLN A 9 -25.64 -7.64 -31.77
C GLN A 9 -25.34 -7.76 -30.26
N LEU A 10 -24.44 -8.64 -29.83
CA LEU A 10 -24.06 -8.76 -28.41
C LEU A 10 -22.55 -8.64 -28.13
N LEU A 11 -21.85 -7.86 -28.96
CA LEU A 11 -20.47 -7.41 -28.71
C LEU A 11 -20.38 -5.90 -28.40
N HIS A 12 -21.50 -5.27 -28.03
CA HIS A 12 -21.53 -3.89 -27.54
C HIS A 12 -21.74 -3.89 -26.02
N ARG A 13 -20.66 -4.14 -25.24
CA ARG A 13 -20.49 -3.60 -23.86
C ARG A 13 -19.23 -4.05 -23.11
N ALA A 14 -18.21 -4.55 -23.78
CA ALA A 14 -16.86 -4.49 -23.24
C ALA A 14 -16.28 -3.10 -23.52
N HIS A 15 -16.81 -2.06 -22.86
CA HIS A 15 -16.01 -0.88 -22.53
C HIS A 15 -15.04 -1.34 -21.43
N VAL A 16 -14.09 -2.19 -21.83
CA VAL A 16 -12.81 -2.28 -21.16
C VAL A 16 -12.32 -0.85 -21.20
N ILE A 17 -12.22 -0.25 -20.01
CA ILE A 17 -11.46 0.96 -19.80
C ILE A 17 -10.08 0.59 -20.33
N ALA A 18 -9.84 0.92 -21.59
CA ALA A 18 -8.54 0.85 -22.20
C ALA A 18 -7.71 1.74 -21.28
N ASN A 19 -6.88 1.08 -20.47
CA ASN A 19 -5.69 1.71 -19.93
C ASN A 19 -5.17 2.58 -21.06
N HIS A 20 -5.14 3.89 -20.85
CA HIS A 20 -4.26 4.75 -21.61
C HIS A 20 -2.84 4.27 -21.24
N CYS A 21 -2.44 3.16 -21.84
CA CYS A 21 -1.08 2.88 -22.20
C CYS A 21 -0.69 4.04 -23.08
N VAL A 22 -0.15 5.08 -22.45
CA VAL A 22 0.54 6.14 -23.15
C VAL A 22 1.74 5.48 -23.81
N GLU A 23 1.59 5.11 -25.09
CA GLU A 23 2.69 4.67 -25.93
C GLU A 23 3.76 5.78 -25.95
N ARG A 24 5.03 5.37 -25.81
CA ARG A 24 6.20 6.26 -25.74
C ARG A 24 6.28 7.17 -26.98
N PRO A 25 6.41 8.49 -26.83
CA PRO A 25 7.08 9.30 -27.83
C PRO A 25 8.59 9.00 -27.78
N SER A 26 9.23 9.00 -28.94
CA SER A 26 10.59 8.51 -29.22
C SER A 26 11.75 9.36 -28.65
N THR A 27 11.47 10.33 -27.79
CA THR A 27 12.45 11.15 -27.07
C THR A 27 11.82 11.61 -25.75
N THR A 28 12.24 11.11 -24.58
CA THR A 28 11.68 11.66 -23.33
C THR A 28 12.60 11.48 -22.13
N GLU A 29 12.85 12.60 -21.48
CA GLU A 29 13.53 12.78 -20.20
C GLU A 29 13.02 11.79 -19.13
N GLU A 30 13.93 11.25 -18.30
CA GLU A 30 13.58 10.32 -17.21
C GLU A 30 12.55 10.99 -16.29
N ARG A 31 11.44 10.29 -16.03
CA ARG A 31 10.36 10.75 -15.14
C ARG A 31 9.76 9.57 -14.39
N PHE A 32 9.22 9.84 -13.21
CA PHE A 32 8.45 8.90 -12.41
C PHE A 32 6.99 9.35 -12.34
N ALA A 33 6.08 8.44 -12.68
CA ALA A 33 4.63 8.69 -12.63
C ALA A 33 4.01 7.94 -11.45
N LEU A 34 3.23 8.63 -10.63
CA LEU A 34 2.51 8.08 -9.48
C LEU A 34 1.04 8.49 -9.53
N LEU A 35 0.16 7.62 -9.05
CA LEU A 35 -1.23 7.94 -8.78
C LEU A 35 -1.32 8.49 -7.37
N ALA A 36 -1.91 9.67 -7.23
CA ALA A 36 -2.04 10.39 -5.98
C ALA A 36 -3.48 10.79 -5.71
N GLU A 37 -3.91 10.67 -4.45
CA GLU A 37 -5.20 11.15 -3.98
C GLU A 37 -5.01 12.37 -3.07
N TRP A 38 -5.86 13.37 -3.24
CA TRP A 38 -5.94 14.52 -2.35
C TRP A 38 -7.39 14.84 -2.04
N TYR A 39 -7.67 15.00 -0.75
CA TYR A 39 -8.96 15.47 -0.28
C TYR A 39 -8.99 16.99 -0.36
N ASP A 40 -9.88 17.53 -1.19
CA ASP A 40 -10.14 18.96 -1.33
C ASP A 40 -11.15 19.38 -0.25
N PRO A 41 -10.73 20.07 0.83
CA PRO A 41 -11.64 20.42 1.92
C PRO A 41 -12.69 21.46 1.48
N THR A 42 -12.39 22.28 0.47
CA THR A 42 -13.30 23.30 -0.04
C THR A 42 -14.41 22.68 -0.86
N ALA A 43 -14.09 21.69 -1.69
CA ALA A 43 -15.07 20.97 -2.50
C ALA A 43 -15.67 19.74 -1.80
N ALA A 44 -15.18 19.39 -0.62
CA ALA A 44 -15.49 18.16 0.12
C ALA A 44 -15.37 16.90 -0.75
N LEU A 45 -14.34 16.82 -1.59
CA LEU A 45 -14.23 15.80 -2.64
C LEU A 45 -12.82 15.22 -2.74
N LEU A 46 -12.74 13.91 -2.88
CA LEU A 46 -11.48 13.21 -3.14
C LEU A 46 -11.12 13.32 -4.63
N ARG A 47 -9.98 13.93 -4.93
CA ARG A 47 -9.47 14.09 -6.29
C ARG A 47 -8.31 13.13 -6.51
N ARG A 48 -8.24 12.58 -7.73
CA ARG A 48 -7.15 11.73 -8.20
C ARG A 48 -6.30 12.47 -9.22
N PHE A 49 -5.00 12.44 -9.00
CA PHE A 49 -4.00 13.04 -9.86
C PHE A 49 -2.99 12.01 -10.31
N GLN A 50 -2.47 12.19 -11.51
CA GLN A 50 -1.20 11.61 -11.90
C GLN A 50 -0.11 12.63 -11.57
N LEU A 51 0.71 12.31 -10.58
CA LEU A 51 1.90 13.08 -10.19
C LEU A 51 3.07 12.61 -11.04
N LEU A 52 3.73 13.55 -11.72
CA LEU A 52 4.95 13.32 -12.49
C LEU A 52 6.10 14.01 -11.77
N PHE A 53 7.17 13.27 -11.52
CA PHE A 53 8.41 13.80 -10.96
C PHE A 53 9.56 13.63 -11.94
N TYR A 54 10.36 14.69 -12.11
CA TYR A 54 11.49 14.74 -13.03
C TYR A 54 12.79 14.79 -12.21
N PRO A 55 13.49 13.66 -11.99
CA PRO A 55 14.68 13.59 -11.13
C PRO A 55 15.84 14.47 -11.60
N ARG A 56 15.90 14.79 -12.90
CA ARG A 56 16.99 15.60 -13.47
C ARG A 56 17.00 17.03 -12.96
N ASP A 57 15.84 17.63 -12.76
CA ASP A 57 15.70 19.04 -12.37
C ASP A 57 14.85 19.26 -11.12
N GLY A 58 14.37 18.19 -10.49
CA GLY A 58 13.53 18.25 -9.29
C GLY A 58 12.17 18.89 -9.54
N SER A 59 11.68 18.89 -10.78
CA SER A 59 10.36 19.46 -11.09
C SER A 59 9.24 18.43 -10.94
N VAL A 60 8.05 18.94 -10.66
CA VAL A 60 6.81 18.17 -10.54
C VAL A 60 5.73 18.72 -11.46
N GLU A 61 4.89 17.82 -11.97
CA GLU A 61 3.69 18.13 -12.73
C GLU A 61 2.53 17.30 -12.19
N MET A 62 1.31 17.85 -12.15
CA MET A 62 0.12 17.10 -11.76
C MET A 62 -0.95 17.19 -12.84
N PHE A 63 -1.47 16.03 -13.23
CA PHE A 63 -2.55 15.90 -14.19
C PHE A 63 -3.81 15.38 -13.50
N ASP A 64 -4.94 16.07 -13.69
CA ASP A 64 -6.24 15.64 -13.19
C ASP A 64 -6.76 14.50 -14.09
N VAL A 65 -6.76 13.29 -13.54
CA VAL A 65 -7.12 12.06 -14.29
C VAL A 65 -8.60 12.08 -14.70
N LYS A 66 -9.47 12.67 -13.86
CA LYS A 66 -10.91 12.69 -14.13
C LYS A 66 -11.25 13.70 -15.22
N ASN A 67 -10.66 14.89 -15.15
CA ASN A 67 -10.96 15.99 -16.06
C ASN A 67 -10.02 16.07 -17.26
N GLN A 68 -9.05 15.15 -17.37
CA GLN A 68 -8.09 15.06 -18.46
C GLN A 68 -7.40 16.40 -18.76
N ARG A 69 -6.97 17.10 -17.70
CA ARG A 69 -6.33 18.41 -17.80
C ARG A 69 -5.17 18.55 -16.83
N THR A 70 -4.18 19.34 -17.20
CA THR A 70 -3.10 19.74 -16.29
C THR A 70 -3.69 20.52 -15.11
N PHE A 71 -3.44 20.04 -13.90
CA PHE A 71 -3.81 20.71 -12.65
C PHE A 71 -2.67 21.62 -12.17
N LEU A 72 -1.43 21.10 -12.19
CA LEU A 72 -0.22 21.82 -11.89
C LEU A 72 0.74 21.63 -13.06
N ARG A 73 1.13 22.72 -13.71
CA ARG A 73 2.16 22.67 -14.77
C ARG A 73 3.52 22.35 -14.18
N ARG A 74 4.41 21.75 -14.98
CA ARG A 74 5.79 21.44 -14.60
C ARG A 74 6.45 22.64 -13.90
N THR A 75 6.72 22.49 -12.61
CA THR A 75 7.27 23.52 -11.75
C THR A 75 8.33 22.89 -10.86
N LYS A 76 9.46 23.58 -10.63
CA LYS A 76 10.49 23.12 -9.70
C LYS A 76 9.93 23.00 -8.30
N TYR A 77 10.24 21.91 -7.61
CA TYR A 77 9.79 21.66 -6.25
C TYR A 77 10.87 20.89 -5.47
N GLU A 78 11.75 21.64 -4.79
CA GLU A 78 12.96 21.10 -4.16
C GLU A 78 12.69 20.29 -2.88
N GLU A 79 11.49 20.42 -2.30
CA GLU A 79 11.13 19.70 -1.08
C GLU A 79 10.76 18.22 -1.33
N LEU A 80 10.57 17.80 -2.58
CA LEU A 80 10.22 16.42 -2.92
C LEU A 80 11.45 15.69 -3.46
N ASN A 81 11.86 14.62 -2.76
CA ASN A 81 12.96 13.78 -3.20
C ASN A 81 12.45 12.50 -3.87
N GLN A 82 13.28 11.90 -4.72
CA GLN A 82 12.99 10.59 -5.32
C GLN A 82 12.71 9.52 -4.26
N GLU A 83 13.33 9.64 -3.09
CA GLU A 83 13.09 8.73 -1.98
C GLU A 83 11.63 8.79 -1.52
N ASP A 84 10.92 9.91 -1.62
CA ASP A 84 9.56 10.05 -1.12
C ASP A 84 8.50 9.43 -2.04
N LEU A 85 8.92 8.93 -3.21
CA LEU A 85 8.06 8.41 -4.28
C LEU A 85 7.78 6.92 -4.15
N PHE A 86 7.11 6.52 -3.08
CA PHE A 86 6.66 5.14 -2.87
C PHE A 86 5.18 5.10 -2.48
N VAL A 87 4.52 3.99 -2.82
CA VAL A 87 3.09 3.80 -2.55
C VAL A 87 2.87 3.73 -1.04
N GLY A 88 1.79 4.36 -0.56
CA GLY A 88 1.46 4.51 0.85
C GLY A 88 2.05 5.77 1.50
N ASN A 89 3.05 6.42 0.89
CA ASN A 89 3.58 7.66 1.43
C ASN A 89 2.60 8.83 1.28
N ARG A 90 2.74 9.83 2.16
CA ARG A 90 2.08 11.13 1.99
C ARG A 90 3.12 12.20 1.69
N VAL A 91 2.91 12.93 0.61
CA VAL A 91 3.82 13.99 0.14
C VAL A 91 3.10 15.32 0.10
N ASN A 92 3.81 16.39 0.43
CA ASN A 92 3.26 17.74 0.33
C ASN A 92 3.69 18.37 -0.99
N ILE A 93 2.73 18.92 -1.74
CA ILE A 93 2.99 19.68 -2.97
C ILE A 93 2.18 20.97 -2.90
N PHE A 94 2.85 22.12 -2.76
CA PHE A 94 2.23 23.44 -2.66
C PHE A 94 1.06 23.48 -1.64
N SER A 95 1.34 23.08 -0.39
CA SER A 95 0.37 23.00 0.72
C SER A 95 -0.78 21.99 0.56
N ARG A 96 -0.65 21.03 -0.39
CA ARG A 96 -1.58 19.91 -0.54
C ARG A 96 -0.92 18.63 -0.11
N GLN A 97 -1.49 17.96 0.89
CA GLN A 97 -1.04 16.65 1.34
C GLN A 97 -1.65 15.57 0.44
N LEU A 98 -0.85 15.04 -0.47
CA LEU A 98 -1.20 13.99 -1.42
C LEU A 98 -0.84 12.63 -0.83
N SER A 99 -1.75 11.67 -0.92
CA SER A 99 -1.48 10.26 -0.61
C SER A 99 -1.11 9.52 -1.89
N LEU A 100 0.08 8.92 -1.95
CA LEU A 100 0.53 8.14 -3.10
C LEU A 100 -0.12 6.76 -3.04
N ILE A 101 -1.04 6.47 -3.97
CA ILE A 101 -1.88 5.25 -3.93
C ILE A 101 -1.45 4.18 -4.93
N GLY A 102 -0.56 4.52 -5.87
CA GLY A 102 -0.10 3.57 -6.89
C GLY A 102 0.95 4.16 -7.81
N TYR A 103 1.52 3.31 -8.65
CA TYR A 103 2.41 3.73 -9.73
C TYR A 103 1.59 4.05 -10.98
N GLY A 104 1.96 5.12 -11.68
CA GLY A 104 1.30 5.58 -12.90
C GLY A 104 1.77 4.84 -14.16
N ASP A 105 2.89 4.12 -14.10
CA ASP A 105 3.40 3.27 -15.18
C ASP A 105 4.30 2.13 -14.67
N GLN A 106 4.49 1.11 -15.53
CA GLN A 106 5.29 -0.08 -15.26
C GLN A 106 6.77 0.24 -14.98
N TYR A 107 7.30 1.28 -15.64
CA TYR A 107 8.69 1.70 -15.49
C TYR A 107 8.96 2.21 -14.08
N THR A 108 8.11 3.11 -13.60
CA THR A 108 8.17 3.70 -12.25
C THR A 108 8.00 2.60 -11.20
N ALA A 109 7.03 1.71 -11.38
CA ALA A 109 6.83 0.57 -10.49
C ALA A 109 8.09 -0.30 -10.38
N SER A 110 8.69 -0.64 -11.51
CA SER A 110 9.90 -1.49 -11.55
C SER A 110 11.12 -0.81 -10.91
N LYS A 111 11.23 0.52 -11.06
CA LYS A 111 12.38 1.30 -10.57
C LYS A 111 12.27 1.68 -9.10
N LEU A 112 11.07 2.02 -8.62
CA LEU A 112 10.85 2.57 -7.28
C LEU A 112 10.24 1.57 -6.29
N GLY A 113 9.40 0.63 -6.73
CA GLY A 113 8.69 -0.32 -5.85
C GLY A 113 9.61 -1.09 -4.93
N SER A 114 10.64 -1.73 -5.48
CA SER A 114 11.45 -2.68 -4.72
C SER A 114 12.36 -2.08 -3.63
N LYS A 115 12.68 -0.78 -3.70
CA LYS A 115 13.82 -0.24 -2.92
C LYS A 115 13.40 0.35 -1.57
N LYS A 116 12.29 1.11 -1.49
CA LYS A 116 11.87 1.77 -0.24
C LYS A 116 10.83 0.98 0.54
N GLU A 117 9.94 0.25 -0.13
CA GLU A 117 9.06 -0.74 0.52
C GLU A 117 9.89 -1.76 1.32
N ARG A 118 11.02 -2.21 0.73
CA ARG A 118 11.99 -3.08 1.40
C ARG A 118 12.72 -2.40 2.57
N LYS A 119 13.06 -1.13 2.47
CA LYS A 119 13.70 -0.40 3.58
C LYS A 119 12.73 -0.25 4.76
N GLN A 120 11.50 0.17 4.50
CA GLN A 120 10.47 0.29 5.54
C GLN A 120 10.13 -1.05 6.17
N ALA A 121 10.00 -2.11 5.37
CA ALA A 121 9.85 -3.47 5.88
C ALA A 121 11.07 -3.90 6.71
N ALA A 122 12.29 -3.60 6.27
CA ALA A 122 13.51 -3.93 7.00
C ALA A 122 13.65 -3.18 8.34
N ASP A 123 13.17 -1.93 8.41
CA ASP A 123 13.11 -1.14 9.64
C ASP A 123 12.04 -1.73 10.59
N PHE A 124 10.87 -2.09 10.07
CA PHE A 124 9.78 -2.72 10.83
C PHE A 124 10.19 -4.08 11.40
N TYR A 125 10.92 -4.88 10.63
CA TYR A 125 11.44 -6.18 11.06
C TYR A 125 12.89 -6.12 11.55
N SER A 126 13.35 -4.96 12.01
CA SER A 126 14.75 -4.74 12.44
C SER A 126 15.23 -5.74 13.49
N GLU A 127 14.37 -6.12 14.45
CA GLU A 127 14.65 -7.16 15.46
C GLU A 127 14.95 -8.55 14.87
N HIS A 128 14.60 -8.77 13.61
CA HIS A 128 14.76 -10.04 12.90
C HIS A 128 15.92 -10.02 11.90
N GLN A 129 16.63 -8.89 11.73
CA GLN A 129 17.69 -8.74 10.72
C GLN A 129 18.82 -9.78 10.81
N SER A 130 19.15 -10.24 12.01
CA SER A 130 20.20 -11.24 12.23
C SER A 130 19.72 -12.69 12.04
N LYS A 131 18.44 -12.92 11.76
CA LYS A 131 17.86 -14.26 11.66
C LYS A 131 17.97 -14.80 10.23
N SER A 132 18.24 -16.09 10.10
CA SER A 132 18.44 -16.77 8.81
C SER A 132 17.24 -16.67 7.85
N PHE A 133 16.02 -16.53 8.38
CA PHE A 133 14.79 -16.39 7.59
C PHE A 133 14.48 -14.95 7.15
N PHE A 134 15.26 -13.96 7.58
CA PHE A 134 14.97 -12.53 7.35
C PHE A 134 14.83 -12.18 5.86
N ASN A 135 15.73 -12.70 5.02
CA ASN A 135 15.70 -12.40 3.60
C ASN A 135 14.44 -12.93 2.91
N ASN A 136 13.98 -14.12 3.29
CA ASN A 136 12.75 -14.72 2.77
C ASN A 136 11.52 -13.96 3.27
N LEU A 137 11.52 -13.55 4.54
CA LEU A 137 10.48 -12.68 5.10
C LEU A 137 10.40 -11.35 4.34
N MET A 138 11.54 -10.70 4.08
CA MET A 138 11.60 -9.45 3.33
C MET A 138 11.08 -9.61 1.92
N GLN A 139 11.48 -10.68 1.23
CA GLN A 139 10.98 -10.97 -0.12
C GLN A 139 9.46 -11.15 -0.12
N PHE A 140 8.90 -11.80 0.91
CA PHE A 140 7.47 -12.04 1.03
C PHE A 140 6.66 -10.78 1.38
N VAL A 141 7.07 -10.01 2.40
CA VAL A 141 6.31 -8.82 2.82
C VAL A 141 6.39 -7.68 1.81
N THR A 142 7.37 -7.71 0.89
CA THR A 142 7.47 -6.76 -0.22
C THR A 142 7.00 -7.34 -1.56
N SER A 143 6.51 -8.58 -1.62
CA SER A 143 6.09 -9.17 -2.91
C SER A 143 4.71 -8.70 -3.37
N GLY A 144 3.94 -8.04 -2.51
CA GLY A 144 2.59 -7.60 -2.81
C GLY A 144 2.06 -6.60 -1.78
N PRO A 145 0.85 -6.08 -2.02
CA PRO A 145 0.21 -5.14 -1.11
C PRO A 145 -0.06 -5.80 0.26
N VAL A 146 0.18 -5.06 1.33
CA VAL A 146 -0.09 -5.49 2.71
C VAL A 146 -1.14 -4.57 3.32
N ILE A 147 -2.10 -5.15 4.04
CA ILE A 147 -3.07 -4.39 4.82
C ILE A 147 -2.54 -4.30 6.25
N ALA A 148 -2.35 -3.08 6.72
CA ALA A 148 -2.00 -2.79 8.11
C ALA A 148 -3.21 -2.18 8.82
N MET A 149 -3.58 -2.75 9.98
CA MET A 149 -4.75 -2.33 10.75
C MET A 149 -4.39 -2.13 12.22
N GLU A 150 -4.96 -1.11 12.84
CA GLU A 150 -4.90 -0.90 14.28
C GLU A 150 -6.11 -1.57 14.94
N VAL A 151 -5.86 -2.54 15.82
CA VAL A 151 -6.91 -3.23 16.58
C VAL A 151 -6.95 -2.64 17.99
N MET A 152 -8.14 -2.23 18.44
CA MET A 152 -8.37 -1.62 19.75
C MET A 152 -9.45 -2.40 20.52
N GLY A 153 -9.28 -2.50 21.82
CA GLY A 153 -10.23 -3.14 22.73
C GLY A 153 -9.54 -3.71 23.96
N ASP A 154 -10.35 -4.12 24.93
CA ASP A 154 -9.86 -4.83 26.11
C ASP A 154 -9.23 -6.16 25.69
N GLU A 155 -8.04 -6.46 26.21
CA GLU A 155 -7.30 -7.68 25.87
C GLU A 155 -7.07 -7.86 24.35
N ALA A 156 -7.06 -6.77 23.56
CA ALA A 156 -7.00 -6.81 22.10
C ALA A 156 -5.85 -7.68 21.56
N VAL A 157 -4.67 -7.61 22.17
CA VAL A 157 -3.51 -8.44 21.80
C VAL A 157 -3.78 -9.92 22.04
N SER A 158 -4.36 -10.27 23.19
CA SER A 158 -4.68 -11.65 23.56
C SER A 158 -5.77 -12.23 22.63
N ILE A 159 -6.82 -11.46 22.38
CA ILE A 159 -7.91 -11.81 21.47
C ILE A 159 -7.38 -11.99 20.04
N TRP A 160 -6.60 -11.04 19.53
CA TRP A 160 -6.01 -11.13 18.20
C TRP A 160 -5.12 -12.37 18.06
N ARG A 161 -4.30 -12.69 19.06
CA ARG A 161 -3.46 -13.90 19.04
C ARG A 161 -4.27 -15.19 19.05
N LYS A 162 -5.42 -15.24 19.74
CA LYS A 162 -6.35 -16.37 19.66
C LYS A 162 -6.95 -16.51 18.27
N ILE A 163 -7.32 -15.40 17.63
CA ILE A 163 -7.85 -15.38 16.25
C ILE A 163 -6.79 -15.85 15.24
N LEU A 164 -5.52 -15.46 15.43
CA LEU A 164 -4.42 -15.90 14.59
C LEU A 164 -4.14 -17.40 14.72
N GLY A 165 -4.11 -17.92 15.95
CA GLY A 165 -3.66 -19.28 16.24
C GLY A 165 -2.13 -19.45 16.13
N PRO A 166 -1.62 -20.70 16.19
CA PRO A 166 -0.19 -21.03 16.10
C PRO A 166 0.52 -20.36 14.91
N THR A 167 1.78 -19.94 15.09
CA THR A 167 2.56 -19.24 14.05
C THR A 167 2.78 -20.09 12.80
N ASP A 168 2.99 -21.38 12.99
CA ASP A 168 3.12 -22.36 11.93
C ASP A 168 1.73 -22.80 11.44
N SER A 169 1.50 -22.68 10.14
CA SER A 169 0.19 -22.92 9.53
C SER A 169 -0.24 -24.39 9.60
N GLU A 170 0.71 -25.34 9.59
CA GLU A 170 0.40 -26.76 9.79
C GLU A 170 -0.07 -27.06 11.21
N SER A 171 0.62 -26.48 12.19
CA SER A 171 0.23 -26.57 13.60
C SER A 171 -1.12 -25.88 13.84
N ALA A 172 -1.37 -24.73 13.20
CA ALA A 172 -2.65 -24.04 13.27
C ALA A 172 -3.81 -24.89 12.73
N ARG A 173 -3.61 -25.59 11.61
CA ARG A 173 -4.64 -26.51 11.07
C ARG A 173 -5.00 -27.65 12.03
N LYS A 174 -4.07 -28.07 12.89
CA LYS A 174 -4.29 -29.13 13.89
C LYS A 174 -4.94 -28.58 15.17
N ASP A 175 -4.37 -27.51 15.72
CA ASP A 175 -4.70 -27.04 17.07
C ASP A 175 -5.83 -26.01 17.09
N ALA A 176 -6.00 -25.25 16.01
CA ALA A 176 -6.98 -24.18 15.90
C ALA A 176 -7.50 -24.07 14.44
N PRO A 177 -8.26 -25.05 13.93
CA PRO A 177 -8.61 -25.16 12.51
C PRO A 177 -9.42 -23.97 11.97
N ASN A 178 -10.10 -23.23 12.84
CA ASN A 178 -10.86 -22.03 12.49
C ASN A 178 -10.02 -20.73 12.57
N SER A 179 -8.73 -20.80 12.91
CA SER A 179 -7.87 -19.62 13.01
C SER A 179 -7.53 -19.06 11.63
N LEU A 180 -7.14 -17.77 11.58
CA LEU A 180 -6.75 -17.14 10.31
C LEU A 180 -5.56 -17.85 9.66
N ARG A 181 -4.57 -18.29 10.47
CA ARG A 181 -3.39 -19.00 9.96
C ARG A 181 -3.71 -20.40 9.45
N ALA A 182 -4.70 -21.06 10.04
CA ALA A 182 -5.18 -22.35 9.56
C ALA A 182 -5.91 -22.23 8.22
N GLN A 183 -6.74 -21.20 8.07
CA GLN A 183 -7.58 -20.99 6.88
C GLN A 183 -6.82 -20.40 5.69
N PHE A 184 -5.87 -19.49 5.93
CA PHE A 184 -5.24 -18.70 4.88
C PHE A 184 -3.71 -18.85 4.80
N GLY A 185 -3.07 -19.46 5.81
CA GLY A 185 -1.63 -19.63 5.85
C GLY A 185 -1.15 -20.87 5.08
N THR A 186 -0.05 -20.72 4.35
CA THR A 186 0.56 -21.81 3.56
C THR A 186 1.68 -22.50 4.32
N ASP A 187 2.60 -21.73 4.91
CA ASP A 187 3.73 -22.22 5.71
C ASP A 187 4.02 -21.33 6.94
N GLY A 188 5.16 -21.53 7.61
CA GLY A 188 5.56 -20.75 8.80
C GLY A 188 6.01 -19.31 8.51
N THR A 189 6.42 -18.99 7.28
CA THR A 189 6.78 -17.62 6.84
C THR A 189 5.55 -16.92 6.23
N LYS A 190 4.78 -17.63 5.42
CA LYS A 190 3.55 -17.18 4.74
C LYS A 190 2.31 -17.59 5.53
N ASN A 191 2.20 -17.09 6.76
CA ASN A 191 1.10 -17.43 7.66
C ASN A 191 -0.11 -16.49 7.57
N ALA A 192 -0.26 -15.73 6.48
CA ALA A 192 -1.33 -14.77 6.20
C ALA A 192 -1.45 -13.56 7.14
N ALA A 193 -1.18 -13.68 8.44
CA ALA A 193 -1.38 -12.59 9.39
C ALA A 193 -0.37 -12.55 10.55
N HIS A 194 0.01 -11.33 10.90
CA HIS A 194 0.98 -10.98 11.95
C HIS A 194 0.32 -10.27 13.15
N GLY A 195 0.93 -10.45 14.33
CA GLY A 195 0.41 -10.02 15.63
C GLY A 195 1.54 -9.67 16.61
N SER A 196 1.37 -8.67 17.49
CA SER A 196 2.42 -8.24 18.42
C SER A 196 2.68 -9.36 19.36
N LYS A 197 3.91 -9.38 19.85
CA LYS A 197 4.18 -9.94 21.16
C LYS A 197 3.95 -8.79 22.15
N GLY A 198 2.77 -8.76 22.76
CA GLY A 198 2.39 -7.69 23.72
C GLY A 198 3.51 -7.42 24.73
N GLY A 199 3.79 -6.13 24.93
CA GLY A 199 4.90 -5.55 25.71
C GLY A 199 5.15 -4.12 25.25
N GLU A 200 5.86 -3.29 26.04
CA GLU A 200 6.15 -1.88 25.73
C GLU A 200 6.73 -1.66 24.31
N SER A 201 7.40 -2.66 23.75
CA SER A 201 7.91 -2.68 22.36
C SER A 201 6.81 -2.68 21.27
N SER A 202 5.53 -2.80 21.63
CA SER A 202 4.41 -2.70 20.68
C SER A 202 4.15 -1.26 20.22
N LEU A 203 4.76 -0.28 20.90
CA LEU A 203 4.65 1.14 20.64
C LEU A 203 5.66 1.66 19.62
N ILE A 204 6.33 0.77 18.87
CA ILE A 204 7.30 1.18 17.83
C ILE A 204 6.54 1.92 16.71
N SER A 205 6.50 3.23 16.91
CA SER A 205 6.51 4.32 15.95
C SER A 205 6.86 3.85 14.54
N SER A 206 5.84 3.51 13.76
CA SER A 206 5.97 3.41 12.32
C SER A 206 5.75 4.83 11.76
N PRO A 207 6.78 5.49 11.19
CA PRO A 207 6.61 6.78 10.54
C PRO A 207 5.72 6.57 9.32
N GLY A 208 4.46 6.96 9.45
CA GLY A 208 3.38 6.64 8.49
C GLY A 208 2.00 6.52 9.14
N PHE A 209 1.94 6.17 10.44
CA PHE A 209 0.69 6.02 11.19
C PHE A 209 0.40 7.19 12.17
N GLU A 210 1.27 8.20 12.27
CA GLU A 210 1.05 9.40 13.12
C GLU A 210 -0.28 10.11 12.83
N GLY A 211 -0.77 10.07 11.59
CA GLY A 211 -1.96 10.79 11.15
C GLY A 211 -3.30 10.18 11.56
N LEU A 212 -3.32 9.01 12.23
CA LEU A 212 -4.55 8.36 12.72
C LEU A 212 -4.80 8.59 14.22
N ARG A 213 -3.94 9.37 14.90
CA ARG A 213 -4.13 9.75 16.31
C ARG A 213 -5.32 10.71 16.46
N SER A 214 -6.50 10.16 16.70
CA SER A 214 -7.65 10.93 17.19
C SER A 214 -7.39 11.40 18.62
N SER A 215 -7.60 12.69 18.87
CA SER A 215 -7.28 13.46 20.07
C SER A 215 -8.13 13.16 21.32
N LYS A 216 -8.53 11.89 21.55
CA LYS A 216 -9.27 11.48 22.76
C LYS A 216 -8.52 10.43 23.58
N GLN A 217 -7.34 10.83 24.07
CA GLN A 217 -6.82 10.30 25.34
C GLN A 217 -7.45 11.12 26.48
N ARG A 218 -8.61 10.68 26.97
CA ARG A 218 -9.06 11.03 28.32
C ARG A 218 -9.64 9.78 28.98
N GLU A 219 -9.01 9.43 30.10
CA GLU A 219 -9.51 8.60 31.20
C GLU A 219 -9.47 7.07 31.03
N ASN A 220 -8.46 6.46 31.69
CA ASN A 220 -8.50 5.14 32.34
C ASN A 220 -9.07 3.92 31.59
N ILE A 221 -8.64 3.70 30.35
CA ILE A 221 -8.65 2.35 29.76
C ILE A 221 -7.29 2.13 29.10
N MET A 222 -6.55 1.13 29.58
CA MET A 222 -5.32 0.66 28.96
C MET A 222 -5.67 -0.04 27.65
N LEU A 223 -6.08 0.73 26.64
CA LEU A 223 -6.32 0.25 25.29
C LEU A 223 -4.96 -0.20 24.74
N CYS A 224 -4.73 -1.51 24.65
CA CYS A 224 -3.55 -2.03 23.98
C CYS A 224 -3.73 -1.81 22.47
N HIS A 225 -3.08 -0.78 21.94
CA HIS A 225 -2.97 -0.54 20.51
C HIS A 225 -1.97 -1.53 19.90
N PHE A 226 -2.32 -2.21 18.82
CA PHE A 226 -1.35 -3.02 18.07
C PHE A 226 -1.65 -3.10 16.55
N LEU A 227 -0.57 -3.18 15.75
CA LEU A 227 -0.58 -3.22 14.29
C LEU A 227 -0.70 -4.65 13.71
N ALA A 228 -1.90 -5.08 13.37
CA ALA A 228 -2.11 -6.30 12.59
C ALA A 228 -1.66 -6.07 11.14
N LEU A 229 -0.74 -6.90 10.64
CA LEU A 229 -0.45 -6.98 9.20
C LEU A 229 -1.11 -8.23 8.64
N VAL A 230 -1.92 -8.06 7.59
CA VAL A 230 -2.49 -9.16 6.82
C VAL A 230 -1.90 -9.08 5.42
N VAL A 231 -1.14 -10.10 5.04
CA VAL A 231 -0.55 -10.23 3.71
C VAL A 231 -1.45 -11.15 2.91
N PHE A 232 -2.20 -10.60 1.96
CA PHE A 232 -3.00 -11.39 1.03
C PHE A 232 -2.14 -11.72 -0.20
N GLU A 233 -1.97 -13.00 -0.52
CA GLU A 233 -1.69 -13.41 -1.89
C GLU A 233 -3.03 -13.27 -2.66
N LEU A 234 -3.12 -12.28 -3.56
CA LEU A 234 -4.20 -12.17 -4.55
C LEU A 234 -3.84 -12.96 -5.80
#